data_AF-A0A8S3GJZ9-F1
#
_entry.id   AF-A0A8S3GJZ9-F1
#
_cell.length_a   1.000
_cell.length_b   1.000
_cell.length_c   1.000
_cell.angle_alpha   90.00
_cell.angle_beta   90.00
_cell.angle_gamma   90.00
#
_symmetry.space_group_name_H-M   'P 1'
#
loop_
_entity.id
_entity.type
_entity.pdbx_description
1 polymer ?
#
loop_
_entity_poly.entity_id
_entity_poly.type
_entity_poly.pdbx_seq_one_letter_code
_entity_poly.pdbx_strand_id
1 'polypeptide(L)'
;VSFESSYRMDFSQQIMNIWIAAGVLAFLGVVLAFFRTTVWYSRRGDDNIDLAVIGKFSVYISNILATVFFIVLAGVSVWWLIFYKRQNRISLVLPTDALQASFTALVVLAFSLKTIDILHLVFRQAMVDIFFMDWEKPKAGIKDDVSIWRTYFVANEYQEIQAFRRINVTFQIFFVLFLLKVINLENVATMEPGVNLFPPNVDYQPGYSSILRVGIAFSMWLATAIVQYLIYVIFYQRFVEDKIINFIDLCSVSNISVFIFTDNLYGYYIHGLSPHGTTDVNIKDMTMNLERESNQLSGKRGLQAKSDEQTFIVQISRNFRGVYTEARNRYH
;
A
#
# COMPACT_ATOMS: atom_id res chain seq x y z
N VAL A 1 12.89 -20.92 54.13
CA VAL A 1 12.83 -19.44 54.16
C VAL A 1 12.98 -18.97 52.73
N SER A 2 11.91 -18.46 52.11
CA SER A 2 11.94 -17.86 50.78
C SER A 2 12.01 -16.34 50.94
N PHE A 3 13.01 -15.71 50.34
CA PHE A 3 13.11 -14.25 50.25
C PHE A 3 12.52 -13.82 48.91
N GLU A 4 11.54 -12.91 48.94
CA GLU A 4 10.99 -12.30 47.74
C GLU A 4 11.39 -10.82 47.72
N SER A 5 12.06 -10.39 46.65
CA SER A 5 12.46 -9.00 46.45
C SER A 5 11.71 -8.43 45.23
N SER A 6 10.79 -7.50 45.46
CA SER A 6 10.07 -6.82 44.37
C SER A 6 10.83 -5.56 43.94
N TYR A 7 11.29 -5.52 42.69
CA TYR A 7 11.88 -4.31 42.10
C TYR A 7 10.78 -3.45 41.45
N ARG A 8 10.70 -2.17 41.82
CA ARG A 8 9.79 -1.20 41.20
C ARG A 8 10.60 -0.11 40.50
N MET A 9 10.20 0.20 39.27
CA MET A 9 10.73 1.33 38.51
C MET A 9 9.60 2.31 38.27
N ASP A 10 9.87 3.60 38.51
CA ASP A 10 8.95 4.65 38.10
C ASP A 10 9.07 4.85 36.58
N PHE A 11 7.95 4.67 35.87
CA PHE A 11 7.85 4.82 34.42
C PHE A 11 7.30 6.19 34.00
N SER A 12 7.07 7.12 34.94
CA SER A 12 6.41 8.40 34.65
C SER A 12 7.10 9.19 33.54
N GLN A 13 8.44 9.26 33.56
CA GLN A 13 9.20 9.96 32.52
C GLN A 13 9.10 9.27 31.16
N GLN A 14 9.19 7.95 31.10
CA GLN A 14 9.11 7.17 29.87
C GLN A 14 7.72 7.27 29.26
N ILE A 15 6.68 7.15 30.08
CA ILE A 15 5.28 7.33 29.67
C ILE A 15 5.07 8.74 29.12
N MET A 16 5.57 9.77 29.81
CA MET A 16 5.48 11.15 29.34
C MET A 16 6.16 11.33 27.98
N ASN A 17 7.37 10.78 27.80
CA ASN A 17 8.08 10.84 26.51
C ASN A 17 7.30 10.15 25.37
N ILE A 18 6.66 9.01 25.65
CA ILE A 18 5.83 8.28 24.68
C ILE A 18 4.62 9.13 24.27
N TRP A 19 3.93 9.75 25.24
CA TRP A 19 2.79 10.63 24.96
C TRP A 19 3.19 11.90 24.21
N ILE A 20 4.34 12.50 24.53
CA ILE A 20 4.89 13.63 23.78
C ILE A 20 5.16 13.23 22.34
N ALA A 21 5.83 12.09 22.11
CA ALA A 21 6.11 11.59 20.76
C ALA A 21 4.81 11.33 19.96
N ALA A 22 3.84 10.66 20.58
CA ALA A 22 2.53 10.42 19.97
C ALA A 22 1.78 11.72 19.68
N GLY A 23 1.79 12.68 20.61
CA GLY A 23 1.13 13.98 20.46
C GLY A 23 1.72 14.84 19.35
N VAL A 24 3.05 14.92 19.26
CA VAL A 24 3.74 15.67 18.20
C VAL A 24 3.45 15.05 16.83
N LEU A 25 3.57 13.72 16.69
CA LEU A 25 3.28 13.03 15.44
C LEU A 25 1.80 13.12 15.06
N ALA A 26 0.89 13.03 16.02
CA ALA A 26 -0.54 13.19 15.77
C ALA A 26 -0.87 14.62 15.32
N PHE A 27 -0.26 15.65 15.90
CA PHE A 27 -0.46 17.04 15.48
C PHE A 27 0.00 17.26 14.03
N LEU A 28 1.24 16.86 13.69
CA LEU A 28 1.74 16.90 12.31
C LEU A 28 0.84 16.09 11.37
N GLY A 29 0.35 14.96 11.87
CA GLY A 29 -0.61 14.12 11.19
C GLY A 29 -1.93 14.81 10.87
N VAL A 30 -2.52 15.56 11.82
CA VAL A 30 -3.76 16.31 11.60
C VAL A 30 -3.56 17.40 10.55
N VAL A 31 -2.42 18.11 10.58
CA VAL A 31 -2.07 19.08 9.52
C VAL A 31 -1.99 18.40 8.15
N LEU A 32 -1.39 17.21 8.07
CA LEU A 32 -1.33 16.43 6.84
C LEU A 32 -2.72 15.93 6.40
N ALA A 33 -3.59 15.52 7.32
CA ALA A 33 -4.99 15.15 7.01
C ALA A 33 -5.76 16.34 6.43
N PHE A 34 -5.57 17.53 7.01
CA PHE A 34 -6.20 18.75 6.53
C PHE A 34 -5.74 19.05 5.10
N PHE A 35 -4.41 19.08 4.87
CA PHE A 35 -3.85 19.28 3.54
C PHE A 35 -4.37 18.26 2.51
N ARG A 36 -4.38 16.96 2.84
CA ARG A 36 -4.91 15.91 1.96
C ARG A 36 -6.40 16.09 1.66
N THR A 37 -7.17 16.56 2.63
CA THR A 37 -8.60 16.85 2.45
C THR A 37 -8.79 18.05 1.53
N THR A 38 -8.02 19.11 1.70
CA THR A 38 -8.06 20.30 0.84
C THR A 38 -7.70 19.95 -0.60
N VAL A 39 -6.64 19.17 -0.82
CA VAL A 39 -6.24 18.70 -2.16
C VAL A 39 -7.31 17.80 -2.77
N TRP A 40 -7.92 16.91 -2.00
CA TRP A 40 -9.03 16.10 -2.48
C TRP A 40 -10.26 16.96 -2.83
N TYR A 41 -10.58 17.94 -1.98
CA TYR A 41 -11.69 18.88 -2.18
C TYR A 41 -11.52 19.69 -3.47
N SER A 42 -10.31 20.21 -3.73
CA SER A 42 -10.04 20.94 -4.97
C SER A 42 -10.18 20.06 -6.22
N ARG A 43 -9.90 18.75 -6.11
CA ARG A 43 -10.06 17.78 -7.20
C ARG A 43 -11.48 17.28 -7.39
N ARG A 44 -12.32 17.38 -6.35
CA ARG A 44 -13.76 17.11 -6.44
C ARG A 44 -14.46 18.15 -7.31
N GLY A 45 -14.01 19.41 -7.23
CA GLY A 45 -14.52 20.48 -8.07
C GLY A 45 -15.89 20.99 -7.66
N ASP A 46 -16.37 20.64 -6.47
CA ASP A 46 -17.60 21.19 -5.89
C ASP A 46 -17.29 22.46 -5.11
N ASP A 47 -18.24 23.40 -5.07
CA ASP A 47 -18.07 24.69 -4.38
C ASP A 47 -18.55 24.66 -2.91
N ASN A 48 -19.26 23.60 -2.50
CA ASN A 48 -19.84 23.47 -1.17
C ASN A 48 -19.13 22.42 -0.30
N ILE A 49 -18.88 22.79 0.96
CA ILE A 49 -18.45 21.86 1.99
C ILE A 49 -19.68 21.11 2.51
N ASP A 50 -19.77 19.83 2.21
CA ASP A 50 -20.84 18.94 2.64
C ASP A 50 -20.36 17.90 3.65
N LEU A 51 -21.27 17.04 4.10
CA LEU A 51 -20.97 15.94 5.02
C LEU A 51 -19.92 14.98 4.46
N ALA A 52 -19.79 14.86 3.14
CA ALA A 52 -18.79 14.00 2.52
C ALA A 52 -17.36 14.54 2.73
N VAL A 53 -17.15 15.86 2.78
CA VAL A 53 -15.84 16.45 3.14
C VAL A 53 -15.45 16.08 4.58
N ILE A 54 -16.39 16.20 5.51
CA ILE A 54 -16.19 15.84 6.92
C ILE A 54 -15.90 14.34 7.06
N GLY A 55 -16.65 13.50 6.34
CA GLY A 55 -16.41 12.06 6.27
C GLY A 55 -15.01 11.73 5.74
N LYS A 56 -14.60 12.40 4.66
CA LYS A 56 -13.27 12.22 4.07
C LYS A 56 -12.14 12.58 5.03
N PHE A 57 -12.26 13.72 5.68
CA PHE A 57 -11.31 14.17 6.70
C PHE A 57 -11.22 13.17 7.86
N SER A 58 -12.36 12.68 8.35
CA SER A 58 -12.42 11.68 9.42
C SER A 58 -11.68 10.39 9.06
N VAL A 59 -11.81 9.90 7.82
CA VAL A 59 -11.07 8.72 7.36
C VAL A 59 -9.57 9.00 7.25
N TYR A 60 -9.16 10.16 6.73
CA TYR A 60 -7.75 10.54 6.67
C TYR A 60 -7.11 10.69 8.05
N ILE A 61 -7.81 11.28 9.02
CA ILE A 61 -7.37 11.31 10.42
C ILE A 61 -7.25 9.89 10.97
N SER A 62 -8.26 9.04 10.75
CA SER A 62 -8.24 7.65 11.25
C SER A 62 -7.02 6.89 10.76
N ASN A 63 -6.68 7.00 9.47
CA ASN A 63 -5.49 6.40 8.89
C ASN A 63 -4.19 6.91 9.54
N ILE A 64 -4.09 8.22 9.71
CA ILE A 64 -2.90 8.86 10.25
C ILE A 64 -2.72 8.50 11.73
N LEU A 65 -3.78 8.59 12.55
CA LEU A 65 -3.73 8.21 13.96
C LEU A 65 -3.39 6.73 14.13
N ALA A 66 -3.99 5.85 13.32
CA ALA A 66 -3.64 4.43 13.31
C ALA A 66 -2.15 4.21 13.05
N THR A 67 -1.60 4.93 12.06
CA THR A 67 -0.19 4.82 11.68
C THR A 67 0.74 5.38 12.76
N VAL A 68 0.38 6.52 13.36
CA VAL A 68 1.14 7.13 14.48
C VAL A 68 1.17 6.19 15.67
N PHE A 69 0.01 5.70 16.12
CA PHE A 69 -0.05 4.73 17.22
C PHE A 69 0.73 3.46 16.90
N PHE A 70 0.58 2.92 15.70
CA PHE A 70 1.34 1.73 15.30
C PHE A 70 2.86 1.96 15.38
N ILE A 71 3.38 3.05 14.81
CA ILE A 71 4.82 3.35 14.81
C ILE A 71 5.33 3.57 16.24
N VAL A 72 4.63 4.37 17.05
CA VAL A 72 5.04 4.66 18.43
C VAL A 72 5.03 3.37 19.27
N LEU A 73 3.94 2.59 19.22
CA LEU A 73 3.81 1.36 19.99
C LEU A 73 4.80 0.29 19.52
N ALA A 74 5.06 0.18 18.21
CA ALA A 74 6.07 -0.72 17.68
C ALA A 74 7.48 -0.32 18.14
N GLY A 75 7.83 0.97 18.06
CA GLY A 75 9.10 1.50 18.53
C GLY A 75 9.31 1.27 20.03
N VAL A 76 8.28 1.55 20.84
CA VAL A 76 8.23 1.23 22.27
C VAL A 76 8.45 -0.26 22.52
N SER A 77 7.75 -1.12 21.79
CA SER A 77 7.86 -2.57 21.97
C SER A 77 9.23 -3.10 21.63
N VAL A 78 9.84 -2.61 20.55
CA VAL A 78 11.20 -2.97 20.13
C VAL A 78 12.23 -2.42 21.12
N TRP A 79 12.04 -1.20 21.64
CA TRP A 79 12.90 -0.64 22.69
C TRP A 79 12.88 -1.52 23.94
N TRP A 80 11.70 -1.88 24.45
CA TRP A 80 11.58 -2.81 25.57
C TRP A 80 12.21 -4.16 25.24
N LEU A 81 11.95 -4.71 24.05
CA LEU A 81 12.54 -5.98 23.61
C LEU A 81 14.06 -5.96 23.68
N ILE A 82 14.72 -4.94 23.13
CA ILE A 82 16.19 -4.87 23.07
C ILE A 82 16.78 -4.63 24.46
N PHE A 83 16.34 -3.59 25.16
CA PHE A 83 16.97 -3.17 26.42
C PHE A 83 16.63 -4.10 27.58
N TYR A 84 15.42 -4.66 27.62
CA TYR A 84 15.05 -5.62 28.66
C TYR A 84 15.75 -6.97 28.45
N LYS A 85 15.80 -7.48 27.21
CA LYS A 85 16.37 -8.81 26.94
C LYS A 85 17.89 -8.83 26.93
N ARG A 86 18.55 -7.71 26.61
CA ARG A 86 20.02 -7.61 26.61
C ARG A 86 20.61 -7.02 27.89
N GLN A 87 19.85 -6.97 28.98
CA GLN A 87 20.36 -6.43 30.24
C GLN A 87 21.30 -7.42 30.95
N ASN A 88 22.50 -6.96 31.31
CA ASN A 88 23.47 -7.72 32.12
C ASN A 88 23.38 -7.38 33.63
N ARG A 89 22.75 -6.24 33.94
CA ARG A 89 22.42 -5.77 35.29
C ARG A 89 20.97 -5.29 35.25
N ILE A 90 20.23 -5.39 36.36
CA ILE A 90 18.83 -4.96 36.43
C ILE A 90 18.78 -3.44 36.25
N SER A 91 18.51 -3.00 35.01
CA SER A 91 18.41 -1.59 34.64
C SER A 91 17.04 -1.22 34.11
N LEU A 92 16.26 -2.19 33.63
CA LEU A 92 14.91 -1.99 33.12
C LEU A 92 14.00 -3.12 33.61
N VAL A 93 12.88 -2.77 34.22
CA VAL A 93 11.85 -3.73 34.64
C VAL A 93 10.74 -3.76 33.59
N LEU A 94 10.00 -4.87 33.51
CA LEU A 94 8.82 -4.95 32.65
C LEU A 94 7.72 -4.00 33.13
N PRO A 95 6.90 -3.48 32.19
CA PRO A 95 5.75 -2.65 32.52
C PRO A 95 4.74 -3.37 33.42
N THR A 96 4.10 -2.61 34.31
CA THR A 96 3.01 -3.10 35.15
C THR A 96 1.83 -3.59 34.31
N ASP A 97 1.01 -4.49 34.88
CA ASP A 97 -0.14 -5.08 34.16
C ASP A 97 -1.13 -4.01 33.68
N ALA A 98 -1.35 -2.95 34.46
CA ALA A 98 -2.18 -1.83 34.05
C ALA A 98 -1.63 -1.12 32.80
N LEU A 99 -0.31 -0.89 32.73
CA LEU A 99 0.33 -0.29 31.56
C LEU A 99 0.30 -1.23 30.35
N GLN A 100 0.47 -2.54 30.56
CA GLN A 100 0.31 -3.54 29.50
C GLN A 100 -1.13 -3.57 28.96
N ALA A 101 -2.14 -3.46 29.82
CA ALA A 101 -3.54 -3.39 29.40
C ALA A 101 -3.83 -2.14 28.57
N SER A 102 -3.36 -0.96 29.01
CA SER A 102 -3.47 0.28 28.24
C SER A 102 -2.75 0.18 26.89
N PHE A 103 -1.56 -0.42 26.86
CA PHE A 103 -0.81 -0.67 25.63
C PHE A 103 -1.60 -1.55 24.67
N THR A 104 -2.16 -2.68 25.13
CA THR A 104 -2.97 -3.57 24.29
C THR A 104 -4.22 -2.87 23.78
N ALA A 105 -4.90 -2.05 24.59
CA ALA A 105 -6.05 -1.27 24.16
C ALA A 105 -5.69 -0.28 23.03
N LEU A 106 -4.53 0.37 23.10
CA LEU A 106 -4.05 1.26 22.04
C LEU A 106 -3.69 0.50 20.75
N VAL A 107 -3.14 -0.71 20.85
CA VAL A 107 -2.89 -1.57 19.67
C VAL A 107 -4.22 -1.95 19.00
N VAL A 108 -5.23 -2.34 19.78
CA VAL A 108 -6.58 -2.65 19.26
C VAL A 108 -7.21 -1.43 18.61
N LEU A 109 -7.09 -0.25 19.23
CA LEU A 109 -7.58 1.00 18.65
C LEU A 109 -6.90 1.32 17.31
N ALA A 110 -5.56 1.20 17.24
CA ALA A 110 -4.80 1.43 16.01
C ALA A 110 -5.25 0.46 14.90
N PHE A 111 -5.47 -0.81 15.22
CA PHE A 111 -5.97 -1.82 14.29
C PHE A 111 -7.37 -1.48 13.77
N SER A 112 -8.30 -1.10 14.66
CA SER A 112 -9.67 -0.73 14.29
C SER A 112 -9.69 0.50 13.36
N LEU A 113 -8.93 1.54 13.70
CA LEU A 113 -8.80 2.74 12.85
C LEU A 113 -8.18 2.41 11.50
N LYS A 114 -7.17 1.52 11.45
CA LYS A 114 -6.57 1.09 10.19
C LYS A 114 -7.52 0.27 9.33
N THR A 115 -8.39 -0.52 9.95
CA THR A 115 -9.42 -1.29 9.25
C THR A 115 -10.40 -0.38 8.52
N ILE A 116 -10.83 0.72 9.14
CA ILE A 116 -11.69 1.74 8.51
C ILE A 116 -11.01 2.32 7.26
N ASP A 117 -9.73 2.66 7.34
CA ASP A 117 -8.95 3.18 6.20
C ASP A 117 -8.83 2.15 5.06
N ILE A 118 -8.58 0.88 5.39
CA ILE A 118 -8.50 -0.20 4.39
C ILE A 118 -9.85 -0.40 3.69
N LEU A 119 -10.96 -0.39 4.42
CA LEU A 119 -12.30 -0.49 3.82
C LEU A 119 -12.59 0.68 2.89
N HIS A 120 -12.22 1.90 3.29
CA HIS A 120 -12.34 3.07 2.43
C HIS A 120 -11.42 2.99 1.20
N LEU A 121 -10.21 2.44 1.32
CA LEU A 121 -9.33 2.19 0.18
C LEU A 121 -9.96 1.23 -0.83
N VAL A 122 -10.52 0.10 -0.36
CA VAL A 122 -11.21 -0.89 -1.21
C VAL A 122 -12.43 -0.27 -1.88
N PHE A 123 -13.24 0.47 -1.13
CA PHE A 123 -14.39 1.20 -1.69
C PHE A 123 -13.97 2.17 -2.79
N ARG A 124 -12.88 2.92 -2.57
CA ARG A 124 -12.33 3.81 -3.59
C ARG A 124 -11.84 3.08 -4.83
N GLN A 125 -11.16 1.94 -4.68
CA GLN A 125 -10.69 1.12 -5.79
C GLN A 125 -11.85 0.55 -6.61
N ALA A 126 -12.95 0.14 -5.96
CA ALA A 126 -14.15 -0.37 -6.61
C ALA A 126 -14.98 0.71 -7.33
N MET A 127 -14.86 1.97 -6.91
CA MET A 127 -15.59 3.11 -7.46
C MET A 127 -14.77 3.94 -8.45
N VAL A 128 -13.56 3.50 -8.83
CA VAL A 128 -12.76 4.20 -9.85
C VAL A 128 -13.49 4.15 -11.18
N ASP A 129 -13.58 5.30 -11.82
CA ASP A 129 -14.20 5.46 -13.12
C ASP A 129 -13.10 5.44 -14.20
N ILE A 130 -13.19 4.48 -15.11
CA ILE A 130 -12.15 4.20 -16.11
C ILE A 130 -12.78 4.22 -17.48
N PHE A 131 -12.13 4.94 -18.38
CA PHE A 131 -12.57 5.06 -19.76
C PHE A 131 -11.47 4.56 -20.70
N PHE A 132 -11.76 3.48 -21.42
CA PHE A 132 -10.91 2.93 -22.45
C PHE A 132 -11.25 3.56 -23.80
N MET A 133 -10.24 4.11 -24.46
CA MET A 133 -10.35 4.75 -25.77
C MET A 133 -9.62 3.89 -26.80
N ASP A 134 -10.38 3.11 -27.55
CA ASP A 134 -9.87 2.29 -28.66
C ASP A 134 -9.68 3.18 -29.90
N TRP A 135 -8.45 3.24 -30.41
CA TRP A 135 -8.10 4.06 -31.57
C TRP A 135 -8.23 3.30 -32.89
N GLU A 136 -8.59 2.03 -32.85
CA GLU A 136 -8.75 1.22 -34.05
C GLU A 136 -9.94 1.68 -34.87
N LYS A 137 -9.74 1.71 -36.19
CA LYS A 137 -10.76 2.12 -37.13
C LYS A 137 -11.33 0.88 -37.83
N PRO A 138 -12.64 0.85 -38.11
CA PRO A 138 -13.22 -0.22 -38.90
C PRO A 138 -12.55 -0.27 -40.28
N LYS A 139 -12.36 -1.48 -40.80
CA LYS A 139 -11.83 -1.69 -42.15
C LYS A 139 -12.81 -1.12 -43.17
N ALA A 140 -12.28 -0.54 -44.25
CA ALA A 140 -13.07 0.19 -45.23
C ALA A 140 -14.23 -0.65 -45.77
N GLY A 141 -15.47 -0.25 -45.45
CA GLY A 141 -16.70 -0.85 -45.98
C GLY A 141 -17.54 -1.66 -45.00
N ILE A 142 -17.05 -1.97 -43.78
CA ILE A 142 -17.83 -2.69 -42.77
C ILE A 142 -17.98 -1.80 -41.53
N LYS A 143 -19.20 -1.31 -41.31
CA LYS A 143 -19.55 -0.60 -40.07
C LYS A 143 -19.53 -1.62 -38.93
N ASP A 144 -18.89 -1.28 -37.81
CA ASP A 144 -18.79 -2.11 -36.59
C ASP A 144 -17.90 -3.37 -36.67
N ASP A 145 -16.84 -3.35 -37.49
CA ASP A 145 -15.86 -4.45 -37.64
C ASP A 145 -14.75 -4.48 -36.56
N VAL A 146 -14.73 -3.52 -35.63
CA VAL A 146 -13.66 -3.44 -34.63
C VAL A 146 -13.92 -4.42 -33.48
N SER A 147 -12.97 -5.33 -33.27
CA SER A 147 -13.06 -6.31 -32.20
C SER A 147 -12.88 -5.70 -30.81
N ILE A 148 -13.81 -5.99 -29.89
CA ILE A 148 -13.76 -5.54 -28.48
C ILE A 148 -12.69 -6.28 -27.64
N TRP A 149 -12.15 -7.39 -28.13
CA TRP A 149 -11.26 -8.27 -27.34
C TRP A 149 -10.02 -7.55 -26.80
N ARG A 150 -9.43 -6.63 -27.56
CA ARG A 150 -8.27 -5.85 -27.10
C ARG A 150 -8.63 -4.97 -25.89
N THR A 151 -9.78 -4.31 -25.94
CA THR A 151 -10.29 -3.49 -24.82
C THR A 151 -10.56 -4.35 -23.59
N TYR A 152 -11.16 -5.54 -23.77
CA TYR A 152 -11.37 -6.48 -22.67
C TYR A 152 -10.05 -6.97 -22.07
N PHE A 153 -9.06 -7.27 -22.90
CA PHE A 153 -7.74 -7.71 -22.46
C PHE A 153 -7.00 -6.63 -21.65
N VAL A 154 -6.99 -5.38 -22.15
CA VAL A 154 -6.43 -4.24 -21.41
C VAL A 154 -7.17 -4.02 -20.09
N ALA A 155 -8.50 -4.17 -20.06
CA ALA A 155 -9.29 -4.06 -18.84
C ALA A 155 -8.96 -5.17 -17.82
N ASN A 156 -8.76 -6.42 -18.27
CA ASN A 156 -8.36 -7.53 -17.42
C ASN A 156 -6.98 -7.26 -16.77
N GLU A 157 -6.00 -6.87 -17.59
CA GLU A 157 -4.64 -6.59 -17.09
C GLU A 157 -4.63 -5.42 -16.09
N TYR A 158 -5.46 -4.40 -16.31
CA TYR A 158 -5.65 -3.32 -15.34
C TYR A 158 -6.18 -3.85 -14.00
N GLN A 159 -7.19 -4.73 -14.03
CA GLN A 159 -7.78 -5.33 -12.83
C GLN A 159 -6.74 -6.15 -12.04
N GLU A 160 -5.89 -6.91 -12.73
CA GLU A 160 -4.81 -7.67 -12.09
C GLU A 160 -3.80 -6.75 -11.37
N ILE A 161 -3.47 -5.61 -11.96
CA ILE A 161 -2.55 -4.63 -11.39
C ILE A 161 -3.11 -3.97 -10.13
N GLN A 162 -4.42 -3.79 -10.02
CA GLN A 162 -5.03 -3.20 -8.82
C GLN A 162 -4.77 -4.03 -7.54
N ALA A 163 -4.63 -5.35 -7.68
CA ALA A 163 -4.37 -6.27 -6.57
C ALA A 163 -2.88 -6.64 -6.44
N PHE A 164 -2.03 -6.16 -7.35
CA PHE A 164 -0.62 -6.51 -7.37
C PHE A 164 0.12 -6.04 -6.10
N ARG A 165 0.98 -6.92 -5.57
CA ARG A 165 1.81 -6.66 -4.40
C ARG A 165 3.24 -7.08 -4.68
N ARG A 166 4.20 -6.23 -4.27
CA ARG A 166 5.63 -6.55 -4.35
C ARG A 166 6.06 -7.64 -3.35
N ILE A 167 5.29 -7.81 -2.27
CA ILE A 167 5.54 -8.79 -1.21
C ILE A 167 4.51 -9.91 -1.33
N ASN A 168 4.97 -11.16 -1.30
CA ASN A 168 4.10 -12.33 -1.29
C ASN A 168 3.53 -12.54 0.12
N VAL A 169 2.22 -12.34 0.28
CA VAL A 169 1.54 -12.42 1.58
C VAL A 169 1.58 -13.82 2.17
N THR A 170 1.40 -14.86 1.35
CA THR A 170 1.44 -16.26 1.79
C THR A 170 2.81 -16.62 2.34
N PHE A 171 3.88 -16.29 1.60
CA PHE A 171 5.25 -16.52 2.05
C PHE A 171 5.60 -15.69 3.29
N GLN A 172 5.14 -14.43 3.35
CA GLN A 172 5.33 -13.56 4.52
C GLN A 172 4.76 -14.20 5.79
N ILE A 173 3.50 -14.65 5.76
CA ILE A 173 2.84 -15.27 6.91
C ILE A 173 3.55 -16.58 7.28
N PHE A 174 3.78 -17.44 6.30
CA PHE A 174 4.44 -18.74 6.50
C PHE A 174 5.82 -18.57 7.14
N PHE A 175 6.67 -17.70 6.59
CA PHE A 175 8.04 -17.54 7.05
C PHE A 175 8.10 -16.89 8.43
N VAL A 176 7.24 -15.89 8.72
CA VAL A 176 7.15 -15.32 10.06
C VAL A 176 6.69 -16.36 11.08
N LEU A 177 5.71 -17.21 10.75
CA LEU A 177 5.29 -18.30 11.63
C LEU A 177 6.40 -19.33 11.83
N PHE A 178 7.14 -19.69 10.79
CA PHE A 178 8.31 -20.55 10.88
C PHE A 178 9.35 -19.98 11.86
N LEU A 179 9.70 -18.70 11.71
CA LEU A 179 10.64 -18.01 12.60
C LEU A 179 10.13 -17.98 14.07
N LEU A 180 8.85 -17.67 14.29
CA LEU A 180 8.32 -17.55 15.65
C LEU A 180 8.10 -18.91 16.33
N LYS A 181 7.53 -19.88 15.61
CA LYS A 181 7.06 -21.16 16.17
C LYS A 181 8.02 -22.34 15.99
N VAL A 182 8.73 -22.41 14.86
CA VAL A 182 9.63 -23.56 14.59
C VAL A 182 11.03 -23.29 15.14
N ILE A 183 11.54 -22.07 14.95
CA ILE A 183 12.82 -21.64 15.55
C ILE A 183 12.66 -21.29 17.04
N ASN A 184 11.42 -21.16 17.54
CA ASN A 184 11.09 -20.73 18.90
C ASN A 184 11.53 -19.30 19.26
N LEU A 185 11.56 -18.39 18.28
CA LEU A 185 11.81 -16.96 18.57
C LEU A 185 10.71 -16.34 19.44
N GLU A 186 9.53 -16.96 19.53
CA GLU A 186 8.48 -16.51 20.46
C GLU A 186 8.92 -16.56 21.93
N ASN A 187 9.85 -17.44 22.29
CA ASN A 187 10.39 -17.54 23.65
C ASN A 187 11.18 -16.28 24.05
N VAL A 188 11.58 -15.45 23.09
CA VAL A 188 12.16 -14.12 23.37
C VAL A 188 11.11 -13.18 23.98
N ALA A 189 9.81 -13.45 23.86
CA ALA A 189 8.75 -12.64 24.46
C ALA A 189 8.39 -13.02 25.92
N THR A 190 9.06 -14.01 26.51
CA THR A 190 8.86 -14.40 27.92
C THR A 190 9.24 -13.27 28.88
N MET A 191 8.74 -13.32 30.11
CA MET A 191 9.06 -12.33 31.13
C MET A 191 10.48 -12.46 31.69
N GLU A 192 11.26 -13.48 31.31
CA GLU A 192 12.64 -13.62 31.79
C GLU A 192 13.62 -12.72 31.04
N PRO A 193 14.61 -12.12 31.72
CA PRO A 193 15.71 -11.44 31.04
C PRO A 193 16.59 -12.45 30.28
N GLY A 194 17.20 -12.02 29.18
CA GLY A 194 18.03 -12.88 28.32
C GLY A 194 17.29 -13.47 27.11
N VAL A 195 18.06 -14.07 26.21
CA VAL A 195 17.57 -14.67 24.96
C VAL A 195 17.83 -16.17 25.02
N ASN A 196 16.81 -16.93 25.44
CA ASN A 196 16.85 -18.39 25.48
C ASN A 196 15.76 -18.93 24.55
N LEU A 197 16.17 -19.53 23.43
CA LEU A 197 15.24 -20.10 22.45
C LEU A 197 14.73 -21.48 22.87
N PHE A 198 15.53 -22.22 23.63
CA PHE A 198 15.22 -23.55 24.14
C PHE A 198 15.35 -23.52 25.67
N PRO A 199 14.33 -23.02 26.39
CA PRO A 199 14.37 -23.05 27.84
C PRO A 199 14.49 -24.51 28.32
N PRO A 200 15.31 -24.78 29.36
CA PRO A 200 15.40 -26.12 29.93
C PRO A 200 14.02 -26.59 30.42
N ASN A 201 13.75 -27.90 30.33
CA ASN A 201 12.54 -28.53 30.86
C ASN A 201 12.53 -28.44 32.39
N VAL A 202 12.16 -27.28 32.91
CA VAL A 202 11.95 -27.02 34.33
C VAL A 202 10.44 -26.90 34.55
N ASP A 203 9.94 -27.28 35.73
CA ASP A 203 8.52 -27.17 36.12
C ASP A 203 7.95 -25.73 36.07
N TYR A 204 8.80 -24.74 35.79
CA TYR A 204 8.44 -23.34 35.64
C TYR A 204 8.45 -22.92 34.17
N GLN A 205 7.28 -22.55 33.65
CA GLN A 205 7.16 -21.85 32.38
C GLN A 205 6.90 -20.35 32.63
N PRO A 206 7.83 -19.46 32.25
CA PRO A 206 7.64 -18.02 32.42
C PRO A 206 6.50 -17.52 31.53
N GLY A 207 5.65 -16.64 32.09
CA GLY A 207 4.59 -15.99 31.35
C GLY A 207 5.12 -15.11 30.20
N TYR A 208 4.24 -14.75 29.27
CA TYR A 208 4.56 -13.82 28.18
C TYR A 208 4.20 -12.38 28.53
N SER A 209 5.02 -11.43 28.11
CA SER A 209 4.66 -10.00 28.16
C SER A 209 4.04 -9.55 26.83
N SER A 210 2.91 -8.86 26.88
CA SER A 210 2.22 -8.35 25.69
C SER A 210 3.11 -7.42 24.86
N ILE A 211 3.90 -6.57 25.52
CA ILE A 211 4.77 -5.59 24.87
C ILE A 211 5.93 -6.28 24.15
N LEU A 212 6.58 -7.24 24.81
CA LEU A 212 7.65 -8.03 24.18
C LEU A 212 7.13 -8.86 23.02
N ARG A 213 5.91 -9.42 23.14
CA ARG A 213 5.26 -10.20 22.08
C ARG A 213 4.98 -9.36 20.84
N VAL A 214 4.47 -8.15 21.00
CA VAL A 214 4.30 -7.20 19.88
C VAL A 214 5.67 -6.81 19.30
N GLY A 215 6.68 -6.61 20.14
CA GLY A 215 8.04 -6.28 19.71
C GLY A 215 8.64 -7.34 18.79
N ILE A 216 8.68 -8.60 19.24
CA ILE A 216 9.26 -9.68 18.43
C ILE A 216 8.43 -9.97 17.18
N ALA A 217 7.11 -9.95 17.27
CA ALA A 217 6.23 -10.14 16.13
C ALA A 217 6.45 -9.06 15.07
N PHE A 218 6.47 -7.78 15.49
CA PHE A 218 6.75 -6.65 14.61
C PHE A 218 8.14 -6.76 13.96
N SER A 219 9.18 -7.04 14.75
CA SER A 219 10.55 -7.20 14.23
C SER A 219 10.66 -8.30 13.19
N MET A 220 10.04 -9.47 13.41
CA MET A 220 10.07 -10.58 12.45
C MET A 220 9.27 -10.26 11.18
N TRP A 221 8.12 -9.61 11.33
CA TRP A 221 7.32 -9.15 10.19
C TRP A 221 8.10 -8.15 9.34
N LEU A 222 8.71 -7.14 9.97
CA LEU A 222 9.46 -6.10 9.29
C LEU A 222 10.72 -6.67 8.60
N ALA A 223 11.49 -7.50 9.30
CA ALA A 223 12.70 -8.10 8.74
C ALA A 223 12.38 -8.94 7.49
N THR A 224 11.35 -9.80 7.57
CA THR A 224 10.93 -10.62 6.42
C THR A 224 10.44 -9.76 5.26
N ALA A 225 9.67 -8.71 5.55
CA ALA A 225 9.15 -7.79 4.54
C ALA A 225 10.28 -7.02 3.83
N ILE A 226 11.30 -6.57 4.57
CA ILE A 226 12.47 -5.89 3.99
C ILE A 226 13.24 -6.83 3.06
N VAL A 227 13.51 -8.07 3.50
CA VAL A 227 14.22 -9.05 2.66
C VAL A 227 13.45 -9.34 1.38
N GLN A 228 12.13 -9.59 1.48
CA GLN A 228 11.29 -9.81 0.30
C GLN A 228 11.29 -8.61 -0.64
N TYR A 229 11.13 -7.40 -0.09
CA TYR A 229 11.11 -6.17 -0.87
C TYR A 229 12.44 -5.94 -1.60
N LEU A 230 13.58 -6.17 -0.93
CA LEU A 230 14.90 -6.04 -1.54
C LEU A 230 15.10 -7.05 -2.66
N ILE A 231 14.70 -8.31 -2.46
CA ILE A 231 14.75 -9.34 -3.51
C ILE A 231 13.90 -8.92 -4.71
N TYR A 232 12.68 -8.43 -4.46
CA TYR A 232 11.79 -7.96 -5.52
C TYR A 232 12.40 -6.80 -6.31
N VAL A 233 12.85 -5.74 -5.64
CA VAL A 233 13.33 -4.53 -6.33
C VAL A 233 14.68 -4.74 -7.02
N ILE A 234 15.62 -5.43 -6.37
CA ILE A 234 16.97 -5.62 -6.91
C ILE A 234 16.98 -6.65 -8.03
N PHE A 235 16.23 -7.75 -7.86
CA PHE A 235 16.27 -8.87 -8.80
C PHE A 235 15.02 -8.97 -9.67
N TYR A 236 13.84 -9.16 -9.07
CA TYR A 236 12.63 -9.48 -9.83
C TYR A 236 12.22 -8.35 -10.79
N GLN A 237 12.08 -7.13 -10.28
CA GLN A 237 11.63 -6.00 -11.08
C GLN A 237 12.63 -5.64 -12.19
N ARG A 238 13.93 -5.80 -11.93
CA ARG A 238 14.98 -5.40 -12.86
C ARG A 238 15.28 -6.43 -13.94
N PHE A 239 15.21 -7.73 -13.62
CA PHE A 239 15.66 -8.80 -14.51
C PHE A 239 14.53 -9.73 -14.97
N VAL A 240 13.35 -9.68 -14.34
CA VAL A 240 12.23 -10.57 -14.68
C VAL A 240 11.10 -9.76 -15.30
N GLU A 241 10.49 -8.85 -14.54
CA GLU A 241 9.26 -8.20 -14.98
C GLU A 241 8.96 -6.89 -14.24
N ASP A 242 8.63 -5.83 -14.98
CA ASP A 242 7.96 -4.65 -14.44
C ASP A 242 6.51 -4.59 -14.94
N LYS A 243 5.57 -4.99 -14.09
CA LYS A 243 4.14 -5.04 -14.42
C LYS A 243 3.55 -3.70 -14.87
N ILE A 244 4.04 -2.58 -14.35
CA ILE A 244 3.49 -1.27 -14.69
C ILE A 244 3.94 -0.86 -16.08
N ILE A 245 5.21 -1.10 -16.43
CA ILE A 245 5.73 -0.84 -17.77
C ILE A 245 5.07 -1.76 -18.78
N ASN A 246 4.95 -3.05 -18.48
CA ASN A 246 4.28 -4.03 -19.33
C ASN A 246 2.84 -3.61 -19.66
N PHE A 247 2.11 -3.03 -18.70
CA PHE A 247 0.77 -2.53 -18.93
C PHE A 247 0.72 -1.32 -19.88
N ILE A 248 1.66 -0.38 -19.73
CA ILE A 248 1.77 0.78 -20.63
C ILE A 248 2.12 0.33 -22.05
N ASP A 249 3.05 -0.62 -22.17
CA ASP A 249 3.42 -1.23 -23.44
C ASP A 249 2.25 -1.95 -24.08
N LEU A 250 1.49 -2.71 -23.29
CA LEU A 250 0.29 -3.39 -23.74
C LEU A 250 -0.76 -2.41 -24.28
N CYS A 251 -0.97 -1.27 -23.60
CA CYS A 251 -1.88 -0.22 -24.07
C CYS A 251 -1.48 0.27 -25.47
N SER A 252 -0.17 0.51 -25.71
CA SER A 252 0.36 0.95 -27.01
C SER A 252 0.23 -0.10 -28.10
N VAL A 253 0.60 -1.34 -27.80
CA VAL A 253 0.51 -2.47 -28.74
C VAL A 253 -0.95 -2.80 -29.05
N SER A 254 -1.86 -2.58 -28.10
CA SER A 254 -3.30 -2.82 -28.28
C SER A 254 -4.03 -1.63 -28.90
N ASN A 255 -3.36 -0.51 -29.17
CA ASN A 255 -3.94 0.72 -29.72
C ASN A 255 -5.05 1.33 -28.84
N ILE A 256 -4.93 1.21 -27.51
CA ILE A 256 -5.93 1.64 -26.53
C ILE A 256 -5.32 2.61 -25.54
N SER A 257 -5.85 3.83 -25.49
CA SER A 257 -5.55 4.76 -24.41
C SER A 257 -6.49 4.56 -23.23
N VAL A 258 -6.00 4.85 -22.02
CA VAL A 258 -6.77 4.64 -20.77
C VAL A 258 -6.84 5.95 -20.00
N PHE A 259 -8.06 6.40 -19.68
CA PHE A 259 -8.33 7.46 -18.72
C PHE A 259 -8.78 6.85 -17.40
N ILE A 260 -8.10 7.21 -16.31
CA ILE A 260 -8.39 6.72 -14.96
C ILE A 260 -8.76 7.90 -14.09
N PHE A 261 -10.05 8.07 -13.78
CA PHE A 261 -10.55 9.12 -12.91
C PHE A 261 -10.48 8.68 -11.45
N THR A 262 -9.46 9.17 -10.73
CA THR A 262 -9.33 8.92 -9.30
C THR A 262 -10.21 9.82 -8.44
N ASP A 263 -10.47 11.03 -8.92
CA ASP A 263 -11.39 12.01 -8.36
C ASP A 263 -12.15 12.68 -9.53
N ASN A 264 -13.17 13.48 -9.25
CA ASN A 264 -14.09 13.99 -10.28
C ASN A 264 -13.41 14.81 -11.39
N LEU A 265 -12.47 15.70 -11.03
CA LEU A 265 -11.73 16.55 -11.98
C LEU A 265 -10.24 16.19 -12.08
N TYR A 266 -9.82 15.05 -11.52
CA TYR A 266 -8.41 14.66 -11.45
C TYR A 266 -8.23 13.17 -11.70
N GLY A 267 -7.24 12.85 -12.54
CA GLY A 267 -6.94 11.48 -12.86
C GLY A 267 -5.61 11.31 -13.58
N TYR A 268 -5.47 10.15 -14.18
CA TYR A 268 -4.30 9.75 -14.95
C TYR A 268 -4.72 9.39 -16.37
N TYR A 269 -3.87 9.70 -17.33
CA TYR A 269 -4.03 9.34 -18.72
C TYR A 269 -2.83 8.52 -19.17
N ILE A 270 -3.10 7.36 -19.75
CA ILE A 270 -2.13 6.50 -20.40
C ILE A 270 -2.38 6.59 -21.90
N HIS A 271 -1.39 7.08 -22.62
CA HIS A 271 -1.40 7.18 -24.07
C HIS A 271 -0.98 5.85 -24.68
N GLY A 272 -1.93 5.16 -25.31
CA GLY A 272 -1.72 3.88 -25.97
C GLY A 272 -2.05 3.92 -27.46
N LEU A 273 -1.96 5.08 -28.12
CA LEU A 273 -2.06 5.12 -29.58
C LEU A 273 -0.84 4.40 -30.16
N SER A 274 -1.10 3.40 -31.01
CA SER A 274 -0.04 2.65 -31.65
C SER A 274 0.63 3.48 -32.74
N PRO A 275 1.97 3.49 -32.83
CA PRO A 275 2.68 4.17 -33.93
C PRO A 275 2.42 3.52 -35.29
N HIS A 276 1.86 2.31 -35.32
CA HIS A 276 1.54 1.55 -36.53
C HIS A 276 0.12 1.83 -37.05
N GLY A 277 -0.72 2.56 -36.30
CA GLY A 277 -2.07 2.97 -36.69
C GLY A 277 -3.15 1.89 -36.54
N THR A 278 -2.89 0.66 -36.96
CA THR A 278 -3.80 -0.50 -36.84
C THR A 278 -3.11 -1.65 -36.14
N THR A 279 -3.76 -2.26 -35.15
CA THR A 279 -3.18 -3.37 -34.37
C THR A 279 -4.01 -4.64 -34.36
N ASP A 280 -5.21 -4.62 -34.96
CA ASP A 280 -5.99 -5.84 -35.19
C ASP A 280 -5.50 -6.59 -36.45
N VAL A 281 -4.31 -7.14 -36.33
CA VAL A 281 -3.55 -7.79 -37.41
C VAL A 281 -3.15 -9.22 -37.04
N ASN A 282 -2.75 -10.00 -38.04
CA ASN A 282 -2.24 -11.35 -37.81
C ASN A 282 -0.88 -11.31 -37.06
N ILE A 283 -0.46 -12.47 -36.54
CA ILE A 283 0.79 -12.58 -35.78
C ILE A 283 2.03 -12.16 -36.60
N LYS A 284 2.05 -12.43 -37.91
CA LYS A 284 3.18 -12.10 -38.78
C LYS A 284 3.36 -10.59 -38.92
N ASP A 285 2.26 -9.87 -39.14
CA ASP A 285 2.25 -8.41 -39.26
C ASP A 285 2.57 -7.77 -37.91
N MET A 286 2.09 -8.36 -36.80
CA MET A 286 2.46 -7.93 -35.45
C MET A 286 3.96 -8.07 -35.20
N THR A 287 4.58 -9.20 -35.56
CA THR A 287 6.03 -9.39 -35.45
C THR A 287 6.80 -8.37 -36.30
N MET A 288 6.38 -8.14 -37.53
CA MET A 288 7.01 -7.15 -38.41
C MET A 288 6.93 -5.72 -37.85
N ASN A 289 5.80 -5.36 -37.21
CA ASN A 289 5.64 -4.07 -36.54
C ASN A 289 6.60 -3.92 -35.35
N LEU A 290 6.72 -4.94 -34.50
CA LEU A 290 7.66 -4.96 -33.39
C LEU A 290 9.13 -4.88 -33.85
N GLU A 291 9.48 -5.58 -34.94
CA GLU A 291 10.82 -5.48 -35.55
C GLU A 291 11.10 -4.07 -36.07
N ARG A 292 10.13 -3.44 -36.73
CA ARG A 292 10.26 -2.04 -37.19
C ARG A 292 10.43 -1.09 -36.02
N GLU A 293 9.74 -1.33 -34.92
CA GLU A 293 9.88 -0.51 -33.72
C GLU A 293 11.25 -0.69 -33.05
N SER A 294 11.71 -1.93 -32.91
CA SER A 294 13.05 -2.26 -32.40
C SER A 294 14.16 -1.59 -33.22
N ASN A 295 14.01 -1.56 -34.54
CA ASN A 295 14.93 -0.89 -35.46
C ASN A 295 14.73 0.63 -35.56
N GLN A 296 13.86 1.23 -34.73
CA GLN A 296 13.54 2.67 -34.74
C GLN A 296 13.03 3.20 -36.08
N LEU A 297 12.37 2.35 -36.87
CA LEU A 297 11.77 2.69 -38.17
C LEU A 297 10.32 3.18 -38.05
N SER A 298 9.80 3.26 -36.83
CA SER A 298 8.41 3.66 -36.52
C SER A 298 8.37 4.99 -35.78
N GLY A 299 7.18 5.60 -35.72
CA GLY A 299 6.94 6.75 -34.86
C GLY A 299 7.20 6.42 -33.39
N LYS A 300 7.44 7.47 -32.59
CA LYS A 300 7.59 7.37 -31.14
C LYS A 300 6.23 7.12 -30.48
N ARG A 301 6.22 6.43 -29.33
CA ARG A 301 4.97 6.01 -28.64
C ARG A 301 4.29 7.14 -27.84
N GLY A 302 4.98 8.23 -27.53
CA GLY A 302 4.47 9.27 -26.64
C GLY A 302 3.48 10.22 -27.30
N LEU A 303 2.68 10.90 -26.46
CA LEU A 303 1.67 11.87 -26.92
C LEU A 303 2.32 13.13 -27.51
N GLN A 304 3.44 13.56 -26.95
CA GLN A 304 4.17 14.74 -27.41
C GLN A 304 5.05 14.37 -28.60
N ALA A 305 5.19 15.30 -29.56
CA ALA A 305 6.00 15.07 -30.75
C ALA A 305 7.44 14.68 -30.36
N LYS A 306 7.89 13.53 -30.88
CA LYS A 306 9.23 12.95 -30.64
C LYS A 306 9.52 12.52 -29.19
N SER A 307 8.49 12.37 -28.35
CA SER A 307 8.63 11.85 -26.98
C SER A 307 8.22 10.37 -26.90
N ASP A 308 8.82 9.63 -25.97
CA ASP A 308 8.40 8.28 -25.56
C ASP A 308 7.54 8.31 -24.28
N GLU A 309 7.21 9.49 -23.75
CA GLU A 309 6.37 9.63 -22.56
C GLU A 309 4.90 9.30 -22.87
N GLN A 310 4.39 8.27 -22.20
CA GLN A 310 3.02 7.77 -22.38
C GLN A 310 2.11 8.04 -21.18
N THR A 311 2.65 8.37 -20.01
CA THR A 311 1.86 8.55 -18.79
C THR A 311 1.74 10.02 -18.41
N PHE A 312 0.51 10.47 -18.15
CA PHE A 312 0.21 11.86 -17.85
C PHE A 312 -0.70 11.98 -16.64
N ILE A 313 -0.49 13.03 -15.86
CA ILE A 313 -1.46 13.47 -14.85
C ILE A 313 -2.38 14.49 -15.54
N VAL A 314 -3.69 14.29 -15.40
CA VAL A 314 -4.68 15.17 -16.03
C VAL A 314 -5.57 15.81 -14.98
N GLN A 315 -5.73 17.13 -15.13
CA GLN A 315 -6.76 17.89 -14.44
C GLN A 315 -7.75 18.39 -15.49
N ILE A 316 -9.04 18.13 -15.26
CA ILE A 316 -10.07 18.26 -16.28
C ILE A 316 -11.05 19.36 -15.90
N SER A 317 -11.56 20.07 -16.90
CA SER A 317 -12.57 21.11 -16.69
C SER A 317 -13.92 20.50 -16.29
N ARG A 318 -14.71 21.26 -15.52
CA ARG A 318 -16.10 20.90 -15.17
C ARG A 318 -16.93 20.59 -16.42
N ASN A 319 -16.73 21.35 -17.50
CA ASN A 319 -17.45 21.18 -18.76
C ASN A 319 -17.14 19.82 -19.41
N PHE A 320 -15.86 19.45 -19.50
CA PHE A 320 -15.49 18.14 -20.06
C PHE A 320 -16.06 17.01 -19.20
N ARG A 321 -15.97 17.13 -17.87
CA ARG A 321 -16.53 16.11 -16.96
C ARG A 321 -18.05 16.00 -17.09
N GLY A 322 -18.75 17.11 -17.31
CA GLY A 322 -20.18 17.13 -17.60
C GLY A 322 -20.53 16.35 -18.86
N VAL A 323 -19.85 16.66 -19.98
CA VAL A 323 -20.04 15.94 -21.26
C VAL A 323 -19.73 14.45 -21.12
N TYR A 324 -18.66 14.10 -20.41
CA TYR A 324 -18.31 12.71 -20.13
C TYR A 324 -19.42 12.00 -19.33
N THR A 325 -19.94 12.64 -18.28
CA THR A 325 -20.97 12.06 -17.42
C THR A 325 -22.28 11.88 -18.19
N GLU A 326 -22.66 12.84 -19.03
CA GLU A 326 -23.82 12.73 -19.91
C GLU A 326 -23.67 11.57 -20.91
N ALA A 327 -22.51 11.46 -21.55
CA ALA A 327 -22.22 10.34 -22.44
C ALA A 327 -22.29 9.01 -21.69
N ARG A 328 -21.68 8.90 -20.52
CA ARG A 328 -21.70 7.69 -19.69
C ARG A 328 -23.13 7.27 -19.32
N ASN A 329 -23.96 8.20 -18.88
CA ASN A 329 -25.36 7.93 -18.49
C ASN A 329 -26.28 7.59 -19.67
N ARG A 330 -25.83 7.84 -20.90
CA ARG A 330 -26.60 7.48 -22.11
C ARG A 330 -26.41 6.02 -22.50
N TYR A 331 -25.25 5.45 -22.20
CA TYR A 331 -24.85 4.11 -22.61
C TYR A 331 -24.89 3.07 -21.47
N HIS A 332 -25.19 3.50 -20.25
CA HIS A 332 -25.53 2.67 -19.09
C HIS A 332 -26.96 2.97 -18.67
#